data_AF-A0A368VYM5-F1
#
_entry.id   AF-A0A368VYM5-F1
#
_cell.length_a   1.000
_cell.length_b   1.000
_cell.length_c   1.000
_cell.angle_alpha   90.00
_cell.angle_beta   90.00
_cell.angle_gamma   90.00
#
_symmetry.space_group_name_H-M   'P 1'
#
loop_
_entity.id
_entity.type
_entity.pdbx_description
1 polymer ?
#
loop_
_entity_poly.entity_id
_entity_poly.type
_entity_poly.pdbx_seq_one_letter_code
_entity_poly.pdbx_strand_id
1 'polypeptide(L)' 'MDDADTSVWSFDIEAADHGSLLTQRYVMRGLRNGLRSLMERMPPEKAETFLEDRRAQLQDGLRQTVKGIKRTVENR' A
#
# COMPACT_ATOMS: atom_id res chain seq x y z
N MET A 1 -19.31 8.81 -5.73
CA MET A 1 -18.61 7.89 -4.81
C MET A 1 -17.27 8.54 -4.55
N ASP A 2 -16.97 8.87 -3.29
CA ASP A 2 -15.79 9.65 -2.94
C ASP A 2 -14.52 8.81 -3.16
N ASP A 3 -13.49 9.37 -3.80
CA ASP A 3 -12.26 8.63 -4.16
C ASP A 3 -11.50 8.14 -2.91
N ALA A 4 -11.79 8.73 -1.74
CA ALA A 4 -11.26 8.36 -0.43
C ALA A 4 -11.63 6.92 0.00
N ASP A 5 -12.79 6.39 -0.43
CA ASP A 5 -13.28 5.06 -0.01
C ASP A 5 -12.68 3.89 -0.80
N THR A 6 -11.85 4.17 -1.80
CA THR A 6 -11.25 3.14 -2.66
C THR A 6 -10.03 2.45 -2.03
N SER A 7 -9.47 3.03 -0.96
CA SER A 7 -8.22 2.58 -0.34
C SER A 7 -8.35 2.59 1.18
N VAL A 8 -8.28 1.42 1.80
CA VAL A 8 -8.27 1.27 3.26
C VAL A 8 -6.86 0.95 3.71
N TRP A 9 -6.35 1.75 4.64
CA TRP A 9 -5.07 1.54 5.32
C TRP A 9 -5.35 1.18 6.77
N SER A 10 -4.64 0.19 7.30
CA SER A 10 -4.79 -0.20 8.70
C SER A 10 -3.42 -0.50 9.30
N PHE A 11 -3.27 -0.15 10.56
CA PHE A 11 -2.10 -0.45 11.36
C PHE A 11 -2.58 -1.11 12.64
N ASP A 12 -2.07 -2.30 12.91
CA ASP A 12 -2.36 -3.08 14.10
C ASP A 12 -1.08 -3.21 14.91
N ILE A 13 -1.19 -2.95 16.21
CA ILE A 13 -0.07 -3.00 17.14
C ILE A 13 -0.43 -3.97 18.24
N GLU A 14 0.39 -5.00 18.39
CA GLU A 14 0.25 -6.01 19.43
C GLU A 14 1.47 -5.94 20.36
N ALA A 15 1.24 -6.08 21.66
CA ALA A 15 2.33 -6.24 22.62
C ALA A 15 3.02 -7.58 22.39
N ALA A 16 4.34 -7.60 22.46
CA ALA A 16 5.17 -8.80 22.40
C ALA A 16 6.16 -8.81 23.57
N ASP A 17 6.72 -9.98 23.90
CA ASP A 17 7.60 -10.17 25.07
C ASP A 17 8.74 -9.13 25.18
N HIS A 18 9.26 -8.69 24.02
CA HIS A 18 10.32 -7.69 23.92
C HIS A 18 10.00 -6.57 22.94
N GLY A 19 8.80 -6.00 23.04
CA GLY A 19 8.43 -4.79 22.29
C GLY A 19 7.01 -4.85 21.72
N SER A 20 6.87 -4.50 20.44
CA SER A 20 5.58 -4.53 19.77
C SER A 20 5.71 -5.09 18.35
N LEU A 21 4.71 -5.85 17.94
CA LEU A 21 4.52 -6.27 16.55
C LEU A 21 3.63 -5.23 15.87
N LEU A 22 4.19 -4.53 14.88
CA LEU A 22 3.43 -3.61 14.02
C LEU A 22 3.11 -4.32 12.70
N THR A 23 1.83 -4.48 12.42
CA THR A 23 1.32 -4.98 11.14
C THR A 23 0.67 -3.85 10.36
N GLN A 24 1.14 -3.59 9.14
CA GLN A 24 0.50 -2.68 8.21
C GLN A 24 -0.30 -3.47 7.17
N ARG A 25 -1.56 -3.09 6.97
CA ARG A 25 -2.44 -3.66 5.94
C ARG A 25 -2.93 -2.59 4.99
N TYR A 26 -3.06 -2.97 3.73
CA TYR A 26 -3.63 -2.14 2.69
C TYR A 26 -4.62 -2.95 1.86
N VAL A 27 -5.80 -2.37 1.63
CA VAL A 27 -6.83 -2.93 0.76
C VAL A 27 -7.26 -1.89 -0.25
N MET A 28 -7.09 -2.20 -1.53
CA MET A 28 -7.68 -1.44 -2.62
C MET A 28 -9.01 -2.07 -3.02
N ARG A 29 -10.12 -1.38 -2.72
CA ARG A 29 -11.49 -1.87 -3.02
C ARG A 29 -11.94 -1.57 -4.45
N GLY A 30 -11.23 -0.69 -5.14
CA GLY A 30 -11.49 -0.37 -6.53
C GLY A 30 -10.38 0.50 -7.12
N LEU A 31 -10.29 0.51 -8.44
CA LEU A 31 -9.40 1.44 -9.14
C LEU A 31 -9.92 2.86 -8.96
N ARG A 32 -9.05 3.73 -8.44
CA ARG A 32 -9.27 5.18 -8.41
C ARG A 32 -9.54 5.72 -9.81
N ASN A 33 -10.35 6.76 -9.93
CA ASN A 33 -10.78 7.28 -11.22
C ASN A 33 -9.60 7.61 -12.15
N GLY A 34 -8.57 8.30 -11.64
CA GLY A 34 -7.38 8.62 -12.43
C GLY A 34 -6.58 7.40 -12.87
N LEU A 35 -6.55 6.34 -12.05
CA LEU A 35 -5.87 5.09 -12.40
C LEU A 35 -6.65 4.31 -13.47
N ARG A 36 -7.96 4.24 -13.32
CA ARG A 36 -8.87 3.63 -14.29
C ARG A 36 -8.74 4.29 -15.67
N SER A 37 -8.84 5.61 -15.73
CA SER A 37 -8.72 6.34 -17.00
C SER A 37 -7.34 6.23 -17.64
N LEU A 38 -6.28 6.08 -16.83
CA LEU A 38 -4.94 5.82 -17.36
C LEU A 38 -4.87 4.43 -18.02
N MET A 39 -5.43 3.41 -17.37
CA MET A 39 -5.45 2.05 -17.90
C MET A 39 -6.30 1.91 -19.16
N GLU A 40 -7.46 2.56 -19.24
CA GLU A 40 -8.32 2.56 -20.43
C GLU A 40 -7.63 3.14 -21.68
N ARG A 41 -6.61 3.97 -21.47
CA ARG A 41 -5.81 4.58 -22.55
C ARG A 41 -4.55 3.79 -22.89
N MET A 42 -4.26 2.71 -22.16
CA MET A 42 -3.10 1.86 -22.45
C MET A 42 -3.46 0.77 -23.47
N PRO A 43 -2.47 0.36 -24.29
CA PRO A 43 -2.58 -0.89 -25.02
C PRO A 43 -2.84 -2.05 -24.06
N PRO A 44 -3.70 -3.03 -24.40
CA PRO A 44 -4.07 -4.13 -23.51
C PRO A 44 -2.86 -4.87 -22.92
N GLU A 45 -1.82 -5.09 -23.72
CA GLU A 45 -0.58 -5.75 -23.32
C GLU A 45 0.24 -4.97 -22.27
N LYS A 46 0.01 -3.66 -22.13
CA LYS A 46 0.68 -2.82 -21.12
C LYS A 46 -0.15 -2.68 -19.85
N ALA A 47 -1.46 -2.85 -19.93
CA ALA A 47 -2.35 -2.64 -18.79
C ALA A 47 -2.16 -3.69 -17.69
N GLU A 48 -1.89 -4.94 -18.06
CA GLU A 48 -1.64 -6.05 -17.12
C GLU A 48 -0.33 -5.84 -16.37
N THR A 49 0.79 -5.69 -17.09
CA THR A 49 2.11 -5.45 -16.49
C THR A 49 2.13 -4.18 -15.64
N PHE A 50 1.40 -3.14 -16.05
CA PHE A 50 1.31 -1.90 -15.30
C PHE A 50 0.67 -2.07 -13.91
N LEU A 51 -0.36 -2.92 -13.78
CA LEU A 51 -0.98 -3.21 -12.49
C LEU A 51 -0.05 -4.00 -11.58
N GLU A 52 0.70 -4.95 -12.14
CA GLU A 52 1.69 -5.74 -11.41
C GLU A 52 2.82 -4.86 -10.89
N ASP A 53 3.38 -3.99 -11.73
CA ASP A 53 4.42 -3.04 -11.37
C ASP A 53 3.94 -2.08 -10.27
N ARG A 54 2.72 -1.54 -10.41
CA ARG A 54 2.10 -0.69 -9.39
C ARG A 54 1.93 -1.43 -8.06
N ARG A 55 1.52 -2.70 -8.10
CA ARG A 55 1.38 -3.53 -6.91
C ARG A 55 2.74 -3.76 -6.23
N ALA A 56 3.79 -4.04 -7.00
CA ALA A 56 5.13 -4.24 -6.47
C ALA A 56 5.67 -2.96 -5.80
N GLN A 57 5.53 -1.80 -6.47
CA GLN A 57 5.93 -0.51 -5.90
C GLN A 57 5.21 -0.21 -4.59
N LEU A 58 3.91 -0.50 -4.52
CA LEU A 58 3.13 -0.32 -3.31
C LEU A 58 3.63 -1.25 -2.19
N GLN A 59 3.86 -2.53 -2.48
CA GLN A 59 4.38 -3.49 -1.50
C GLN A 59 5.73 -3.05 -0.93
N ASP A 60 6.61 -2.51 -1.77
CA ASP A 60 7.89 -1.97 -1.33
C ASP A 60 7.73 -0.73 -0.47
N GLY A 61 6.83 0.19 -0.83
CA GLY A 61 6.50 1.35 -0.03
C GLY A 61 5.96 0.98 1.37
N LEU A 62 5.08 -0.01 1.45
CA LEU A 62 4.57 -0.55 2.73
C LEU A 62 5.72 -1.08 3.59
N ARG A 63 6.59 -1.89 3.01
CA ARG A 63 7.77 -2.44 3.71
C ARG A 63 8.71 -1.35 4.21
N GLN A 64 8.95 -0.32 3.40
CA GLN A 64 9.78 0.82 3.78
C GLN A 64 9.14 1.62 4.92
N THR A 65 7.82 1.76 4.92
CA THR A 65 7.07 2.47 5.98
C THR A 65 7.27 1.79 7.33
N VAL A 66 7.02 0.48 7.42
CA VAL A 66 7.21 -0.27 8.67
C VAL A 66 8.66 -0.20 9.17
N LYS A 67 9.64 -0.33 8.25
CA LYS A 67 11.07 -0.18 8.58
C LYS A 67 11.40 1.22 9.10
N GLY A 68 10.84 2.25 8.48
CA GLY A 68 11.02 3.65 8.88
C GLY A 68 10.44 3.95 10.25
N ILE A 69 9.24 3.43 10.54
CA ILE A 69 8.62 3.52 11.88
C ILE A 69 9.51 2.87 12.92
N LYS A 70 9.95 1.62 12.70
CA LYS A 70 10.84 0.90 13.62
C LYS A 70 12.11 1.71 13.93
N ARG A 71 12.81 2.17 12.88
CA ARG A 71 14.03 2.97 13.04
C ARG A 71 13.77 4.25 13.84
N THR A 72 12.64 4.92 13.60
CA THR A 72 12.32 6.20 14.26
C THR A 72 12.02 5.99 15.74
N VAL A 73 11.34 4.90 16.10
CA VAL A 73 10.96 4.60 17.48
C VAL A 73 12.14 4.06 18.28
N GLU A 74 12.97 3.21 17.68
CA GLU A 74 14.11 2.56 18.38
C GLU A 74 15.35 3.46 18.50
N ASN A 75 15.49 4.50 17.67
CA ASN A 75 16.60 5.45 17.73
C ASN A 75 16.30 6.69 18.60
N ARG A 76 15.26 6.66 19.43
CA ARG A 76 14.99 7.68 20.45
C ARG A 76 15.52 7.21 21.80
#